data_AF-A0A4R4W8Q2-F1
#
_entry.id   AF-A0A4R4W8Q2-F1
#
_cell.length_a   1.000
_cell.length_b   1.000
_cell.length_c   1.000
_cell.angle_alpha   90.00
_cell.angle_beta   90.00
_cell.angle_gamma   90.00
#
_symmetry.space_group_name_H-M   'P 1'
#
loop_
_entity.id
_entity.type
_entity.pdbx_description
1 polymer ?
#
loop_
_entity_poly.entity_id
_entity_poly.type
_entity_poly.pdbx_seq_one_letter_code
_entity_poly.pdbx_strand_id
1 'polypeptide(L)'
;MAVDALRNLKTRQAAEKLKAGEEYQDNGLVFCHVNGRPYTAQHVRHRFRKILKAANLNPTEWCPRELRHTFVSIMSDHDVPMEKISILVGHSSTKITETVYRHQLKPEIRDGAEHMNDIFTRKTKSA
;
A
#
# COMPACT_ATOMS: atom_id res chain seq x y z
N MET A 1 14.46 -5.40 5.08
CA MET A 1 13.03 -5.04 5.29
C MET A 1 12.87 -3.52 5.24
N ALA A 2 11.64 -2.98 5.19
CA ALA A 2 11.39 -1.53 5.06
C ALA A 2 12.05 -0.69 6.17
N VAL A 3 12.09 -1.21 7.40
CA VAL A 3 12.78 -0.58 8.54
C VAL A 3 14.27 -0.37 8.26
N ASP A 4 14.94 -1.37 7.67
CA ASP A 4 16.37 -1.27 7.36
C ASP A 4 16.63 -0.24 6.26
N ALA A 5 15.75 -0.17 5.25
CA ALA A 5 15.82 0.84 4.20
C ALA A 5 15.67 2.26 4.79
N LEU A 6 14.77 2.46 5.75
CA LEU A 6 14.59 3.74 6.44
C LEU A 6 15.77 4.09 7.36
N ARG A 7 16.38 3.11 8.04
CA ARG A 7 17.61 3.31 8.82
C ARG A 7 18.76 3.76 7.92
N ASN A 8 18.95 3.08 6.78
CA ASN A 8 19.98 3.46 5.80
C ASN A 8 19.72 4.85 5.20
N LEU A 9 18.46 5.17 4.92
CA LEU A 9 18.05 6.51 4.50
C LEU A 9 18.41 7.56 5.54
N LYS A 10 18.10 7.32 6.82
CA LYS A 10 18.40 8.24 7.92
C LYS A 10 19.91 8.50 8.03
N THR A 11 20.73 7.45 7.95
CA THR A 11 22.20 7.59 7.98
C THR A 11 22.69 8.43 6.79
N ARG A 12 22.17 8.18 5.58
CA ARG A 12 22.53 8.96 4.39
C ARG A 12 22.10 10.42 4.52
N GLN A 13 20.90 10.69 5.02
CA GLN A 13 20.40 12.05 5.24
C GLN A 13 21.23 12.81 6.27
N ALA A 14 21.71 12.15 7.33
CA ALA A 14 22.60 12.79 8.30
C ALA A 14 23.90 13.25 7.64
N ALA A 15 24.49 12.42 6.77
CA ALA A 15 25.67 12.79 6.00
C ALA A 15 25.39 13.90 4.98
N GLU A 16 24.24 13.86 4.29
CA GLU A 16 23.80 14.90 3.36
C GLU A 16 23.59 16.24 4.06
N LYS A 17 22.98 16.23 5.25
CA LYS A 17 22.79 17.40 6.10
C LYS A 17 24.12 18.02 6.54
N LEU A 18 25.06 17.19 7.01
CA LEU A 18 26.39 17.68 7.39
C LEU A 18 27.12 18.29 6.21
N LYS A 19 27.02 17.67 5.02
CA LYS A 19 27.66 18.16 3.80
C LYS A 19 27.06 19.46 3.28
N ALA A 20 25.73 19.62 3.36
CA ALA A 20 25.03 20.81 2.88
C ALA A 20 25.15 22.01 3.83
N GLY A 21 25.47 21.77 5.12
CA GLY A 21 25.69 22.83 6.10
C GLY A 21 24.49 23.78 6.20
N GLU A 22 24.75 25.07 6.07
CA GLU A 22 23.73 26.13 6.16
C GLU A 22 22.69 26.09 5.02
N GLU A 23 23.02 25.47 3.88
CA GLU A 23 22.08 25.35 2.76
C GLU A 23 21.01 24.27 2.99
N TYR A 24 21.17 23.43 4.01
CA TYR A 24 20.23 22.38 4.32
C TYR A 24 18.95 22.92 4.96
N GLN A 25 17.80 22.68 4.32
CA GLN A 25 16.49 23.07 4.84
C GLN A 25 15.88 21.96 5.70
N ASP A 26 16.04 22.06 7.02
CA ASP A 26 15.53 21.05 7.93
C ASP A 26 14.03 21.21 8.20
N ASN A 27 13.24 20.54 7.37
CA ASN A 27 11.77 20.50 7.47
C ASN A 27 11.25 19.26 8.22
N GLY A 28 12.13 18.45 8.85
CA GLY A 28 11.74 17.21 9.51
C GLY A 28 11.16 16.13 8.57
N LEU A 29 11.48 16.20 7.27
CA LEU A 29 10.92 15.30 6.26
C LEU A 29 11.68 13.97 6.20
N VAL A 30 10.93 12.86 6.17
CA VAL A 30 11.51 11.52 5.95
C VAL A 30 12.05 11.38 4.53
N PHE A 31 11.34 11.91 3.53
CA PHE A 31 11.76 11.85 2.13
C PHE A 31 11.95 13.26 1.58
N CYS A 32 13.22 13.63 1.35
CA CYS A 32 13.60 14.94 0.83
C CYS A 32 14.77 14.83 -0.15
N HIS A 33 15.03 15.91 -0.87
CA HIS A 33 16.27 16.08 -1.60
C HIS A 33 17.47 16.18 -0.63
N VAL A 34 18.68 16.08 -1.19
CA VAL A 34 19.95 16.13 -0.43
C VAL A 34 20.14 17.43 0.36
N ASN A 35 19.40 18.49 0.00
CA ASN A 35 19.38 19.78 0.68
C ASN A 35 18.16 19.96 1.60
N GLY A 36 17.43 18.90 1.93
CA GLY A 36 16.27 18.95 2.84
C GLY A 36 14.96 19.46 2.23
N ARG A 37 14.97 19.91 0.96
CA ARG A 37 13.75 20.36 0.28
C ARG A 37 12.79 19.22 -0.04
N PRO A 38 11.47 19.47 -0.02
CA PRO A 38 10.47 18.45 -0.30
C PRO A 38 10.53 17.94 -1.75
N TYR A 39 10.17 16.67 -1.93
CA TYR A 39 9.86 16.17 -3.26
C TYR A 39 8.49 16.69 -3.72
N THR A 40 8.35 16.88 -5.03
CA THR A 40 7.06 17.12 -5.66
C THR A 40 6.51 15.78 -6.14
N ALA A 41 5.21 15.73 -6.45
CA ALA A 41 4.63 14.52 -7.04
C ALA A 41 5.32 14.11 -8.36
N GLN A 42 5.81 15.07 -9.15
CA GLN A 42 6.58 14.79 -10.37
C GLN A 42 7.93 14.16 -10.06
N HIS A 43 8.65 14.64 -9.04
CA HIS A 43 9.91 14.03 -8.58
C HIS A 43 9.71 12.57 -8.19
N VAL A 44 8.66 12.27 -7.41
CA VAL A 44 8.33 10.91 -7.00
C VAL A 44 8.03 10.03 -8.22
N ARG A 45 7.18 10.50 -9.16
CA ARG A 45 6.86 9.75 -10.39
C ARG A 45 8.10 9.49 -11.24
N HIS A 46 9.00 10.48 -11.39
CA HIS A 46 10.23 10.31 -12.15
C HIS A 46 11.15 9.24 -11.52
N ARG A 47 11.32 9.28 -10.19
CA ARG A 47 12.08 8.26 -9.46
C ARG A 47 11.44 6.87 -9.59
N PHE A 48 10.11 6.79 -9.51
CA PHE A 48 9.39 5.54 -9.68
C PHE A 48 9.59 4.93 -11.08
N ARG A 49 9.58 5.74 -12.15
CA ARG A 49 9.88 5.24 -13.51
C ARG A 49 11.27 4.61 -13.63
N LYS A 50 12.27 5.10 -12.88
CA LYS A 50 13.60 4.47 -12.85
C LYS A 50 13.54 3.07 -12.24
N ILE A 51 12.74 2.89 -11.19
CA ILE A 51 12.51 1.59 -10.56
C ILE A 51 11.79 0.65 -11.53
N LEU A 52 10.73 1.13 -12.20
CA LEU A 52 10.01 0.34 -13.20
C LEU A 52 10.92 -0.13 -14.33
N LYS A 53 11.79 0.74 -14.84
CA LYS A 53 12.78 0.38 -15.87
C LYS A 53 13.72 -0.71 -15.36
N ALA A 54 14.23 -0.59 -14.14
CA ALA A 54 15.11 -1.60 -13.54
C ALA A 54 14.39 -2.95 -13.30
N ALA A 55 13.08 -2.91 -13.05
CA ALA A 55 12.22 -4.09 -12.90
C ALA A 55 11.64 -4.61 -14.22
N ASN A 56 11.98 -4.01 -15.37
CA ASN A 56 11.43 -4.34 -16.69
C ASN A 56 9.89 -4.25 -16.77
N LEU A 57 9.29 -3.25 -16.12
CA LEU A 57 7.84 -3.00 -16.11
C LEU A 57 7.48 -1.78 -16.97
N ASN A 58 6.31 -1.82 -17.60
CA ASN A 58 5.83 -0.75 -18.47
C ASN A 58 5.43 0.52 -17.66
N PRO A 59 6.12 1.67 -17.84
CA PRO A 59 5.81 2.90 -17.13
C PRO A 59 4.51 3.60 -17.55
N THR A 60 3.84 3.16 -18.62
CA THR A 60 2.51 3.67 -18.99
C THR A 60 1.39 2.95 -18.24
N GLU A 61 1.63 1.72 -17.81
CA GLU A 61 0.67 0.89 -17.07
C GLU A 61 0.86 1.01 -15.55
N TRP A 62 2.09 1.24 -15.11
CA TRP A 62 2.42 1.28 -13.68
C TRP A 62 2.61 2.70 -13.17
N CYS A 63 1.88 3.04 -12.12
CA CYS A 63 2.08 4.25 -11.34
C CYS A 63 2.12 3.92 -9.83
N PRO A 64 2.55 4.84 -8.95
CA PRO A 64 2.62 4.56 -7.51
C PRO A 64 1.29 4.12 -6.89
N ARG A 65 0.14 4.47 -7.50
CA ARG A 65 -1.18 3.99 -7.09
C ARG A 65 -1.32 2.47 -7.21
N GLU A 66 -0.70 1.86 -8.22
CA GLU A 66 -0.79 0.41 -8.44
C GLU A 66 -0.13 -0.38 -7.31
N LEU A 67 0.84 0.20 -6.60
CA LEU A 67 1.40 -0.42 -5.39
C LEU A 67 0.36 -0.52 -4.27
N ARG A 68 -0.54 0.48 -4.16
CA ARG A 68 -1.66 0.44 -3.22
C ARG A 68 -2.68 -0.61 -3.64
N HIS A 69 -2.95 -0.74 -4.94
CA HIS A 69 -3.80 -1.81 -5.45
C HIS A 69 -3.21 -3.19 -5.12
N THR A 70 -1.93 -3.38 -5.41
CA THR A 70 -1.17 -4.59 -5.06
C THR A 70 -1.26 -4.92 -3.56
N PHE A 71 -1.12 -3.92 -2.68
CA PHE A 71 -1.27 -4.12 -1.23
C PHE A 71 -2.65 -4.66 -0.85
N VAL A 72 -3.73 -4.06 -1.38
CA VAL A 72 -5.09 -4.53 -1.10
C VAL A 72 -5.31 -5.94 -1.63
N SER A 73 -4.86 -6.21 -2.87
CA SER A 73 -4.93 -7.53 -3.49
C SER A 73 -4.28 -8.61 -2.64
N ILE A 74 -3.04 -8.39 -2.19
CA ILE A 74 -2.31 -9.34 -1.35
C ILE A 74 -3.05 -9.54 -0.02
N MET A 75 -3.44 -8.47 0.66
CA MET A 75 -4.14 -8.59 1.95
C MET A 75 -5.48 -9.33 1.82
N SER A 76 -6.18 -9.11 0.72
CA SER A 76 -7.44 -9.78 0.42
C SER A 76 -7.24 -11.26 0.10
N ASP A 77 -6.20 -11.62 -0.64
CA ASP A 77 -5.87 -13.02 -0.97
C ASP A 77 -5.51 -13.82 0.30
N HIS A 78 -4.99 -13.12 1.31
CA HIS A 78 -4.72 -13.65 2.66
C HIS A 78 -5.92 -13.52 3.62
N ASP A 79 -7.14 -13.41 3.10
CA ASP A 79 -8.41 -13.41 3.83
C ASP A 79 -8.50 -12.33 4.95
N VAL A 80 -7.78 -11.21 4.81
CA VAL A 80 -7.92 -10.08 5.74
C VAL A 80 -9.24 -9.35 5.47
N PRO A 81 -10.08 -9.12 6.50
CA PRO A 81 -11.36 -8.44 6.33
C PRO A 81 -11.25 -7.07 5.66
N MET A 82 -12.16 -6.78 4.73
CA MET A 82 -12.15 -5.56 3.91
C MET A 82 -12.21 -4.27 4.73
N GLU A 83 -12.90 -4.30 5.87
CA GLU A 83 -12.96 -3.17 6.81
C GLU A 83 -11.57 -2.85 7.36
N LYS A 84 -10.80 -3.88 7.72
CA LYS A 84 -9.43 -3.72 8.22
C LYS A 84 -8.50 -3.20 7.13
N ILE A 85 -8.61 -3.74 5.91
CA ILE A 85 -7.83 -3.26 4.77
C ILE A 85 -8.15 -1.78 4.49
N SER A 86 -9.43 -1.40 4.50
CA SER A 86 -9.89 -0.02 4.26
C SER A 86 -9.29 0.98 5.26
N ILE A 87 -9.21 0.61 6.54
CA ILE A 87 -8.58 1.40 7.59
C ILE A 87 -7.08 1.56 7.32
N LEU A 88 -6.37 0.46 7.01
CA LEU A 88 -4.92 0.46 6.77
C LEU A 88 -4.53 1.33 5.59
N VAL A 89 -5.33 1.32 4.53
CA VAL A 89 -5.07 2.16 3.36
C VAL A 89 -5.53 3.60 3.59
N GLY A 90 -6.38 3.87 4.59
CA GLY A 90 -6.83 5.21 4.94
C GLY A 90 -7.91 5.76 4.00
N HIS A 91 -8.82 4.91 3.51
CA HIS A 91 -10.03 5.42 2.87
C HIS A 91 -10.99 5.97 3.93
N SER A 92 -11.48 7.19 3.73
CA SER A 92 -12.51 7.80 4.60
C SER A 92 -13.89 7.15 4.45
N SER A 93 -14.07 6.27 3.46
CA SER A 93 -15.33 5.56 3.18
C SER A 93 -15.05 4.16 2.64
N THR A 94 -15.72 3.16 3.19
CA THR A 94 -15.68 1.75 2.74
C THR A 94 -16.27 1.55 1.34
N LYS A 95 -17.11 2.49 0.87
CA LYS A 95 -17.78 2.45 -0.46
C LYS A 95 -16.79 2.47 -1.63
N ILE A 96 -15.65 3.16 -1.47
CA ILE A 96 -14.57 3.19 -2.47
C ILE A 96 -13.79 1.87 -2.47
N THR A 97 -13.62 1.24 -1.30
CA THR A 97 -12.89 -0.03 -1.19
C THR A 97 -13.70 -1.21 -1.73
N GLU A 98 -15.01 -1.25 -1.53
CA GLU A 98 -15.83 -2.32 -2.12
C GLU A 98 -15.87 -2.25 -3.65
N THR A 99 -16.11 -1.06 -4.22
CA THR A 99 -16.37 -0.94 -5.68
C THR A 99 -15.10 -1.12 -6.53
N VAL A 100 -13.95 -0.64 -6.03
CA VAL A 100 -12.69 -0.66 -6.79
C VAL A 100 -11.94 -2.00 -6.63
N TYR A 101 -12.12 -2.69 -5.51
CA TYR A 101 -11.34 -3.90 -5.20
C TYR A 101 -12.17 -5.19 -5.31
N ARG A 102 -13.48 -5.09 -5.62
CA ARG A 102 -14.36 -6.25 -5.84
C ARG A 102 -13.87 -7.24 -6.88
N HIS A 103 -13.14 -6.75 -7.88
CA HIS A 103 -12.76 -7.55 -9.06
C HIS A 103 -11.71 -8.64 -8.76
N GLN A 104 -11.06 -8.60 -7.60
CA GLN A 104 -10.08 -9.61 -7.18
C GLN A 104 -10.52 -10.43 -5.96
N LEU A 105 -11.74 -10.23 -5.48
CA LEU A 105 -12.28 -11.01 -4.37
C LEU A 105 -12.69 -12.39 -4.89
N LYS A 106 -12.32 -13.45 -4.16
CA LYS A 106 -13.00 -14.75 -4.24
C LYS A 106 -14.52 -14.50 -4.23
N PRO A 107 -15.35 -15.34 -4.89
CA PRO A 107 -16.79 -15.14 -4.89
C PRO A 107 -17.36 -15.42 -3.48
N GLU A 108 -17.29 -14.44 -2.58
CA GLU A 108 -17.82 -14.48 -1.21
C GLU A 108 -19.33 -14.80 -1.19
N ILE A 109 -20.03 -14.52 -2.30
CA ILE A 109 -21.47 -14.81 -2.43
C ILE A 109 -21.75 -16.32 -2.31
N ARG A 110 -20.80 -17.20 -2.67
CA ARG A 110 -21.00 -18.66 -2.52
C ARG A 110 -20.87 -19.10 -1.06
N ASP A 111 -19.96 -18.51 -0.30
CA ASP A 111 -19.70 -18.83 1.11
C ASP A 111 -20.89 -18.51 2.03
N GLY A 112 -21.61 -17.42 1.77
CA GLY A 112 -22.74 -17.02 2.61
C GLY A 112 -23.91 -18.01 2.56
N ALA A 113 -24.23 -18.54 1.39
CA ALA A 113 -25.29 -19.55 1.23
C ALA A 113 -24.87 -20.90 1.83
N GLU A 114 -23.59 -21.29 1.65
CA GLU A 114 -23.02 -22.50 2.24
C GLU A 114 -22.98 -22.42 3.78
N HIS A 115 -22.56 -21.28 4.36
CA HIS A 115 -22.59 -21.03 5.80
C HIS A 115 -24.01 -21.06 6.38
N MET A 116 -24.98 -20.47 5.68
CA MET A 116 -26.38 -20.52 6.12
C MET A 116 -26.87 -21.98 6.16
N ASN A 117 -26.51 -22.78 5.17
CA ASN A 117 -26.86 -24.20 5.15
C ASN A 117 -26.23 -24.96 6.33
N ASP A 118 -24.99 -24.67 6.71
CA ASP A 118 -24.32 -25.25 7.87
C ASP A 118 -24.96 -24.84 9.21
N ILE A 119 -25.39 -23.59 9.33
CA ILE A 119 -26.08 -23.08 10.53
C ILE A 119 -27.42 -23.82 10.73
N PHE A 120 -28.17 -24.06 9.66
CA PHE A 120 -29.47 -24.73 9.74
C PHE A 120 -29.39 -26.26 9.79
N THR A 121 -28.36 -26.88 9.21
CA THR A 121 -28.15 -28.34 9.28
C THR A 121 -27.62 -28.83 10.63
N ARG A 122 -26.94 -27.98 11.41
CA ARG A 122 -26.54 -28.32 12.79
C ARG A 122 -27.71 -28.43 13.77
N LYS A 123 -28.84 -27.75 13.51
CA LYS A 123 -30.03 -27.80 14.38
C LYS A 123 -30.91 -29.02 14.17
N THR A 124 -30.75 -29.77 13.07
CA THR A 124 -31.60 -30.93 12.75
C THR A 124 -31.07 -32.28 13.25
N LYS A 125 -29.88 -32.34 13.87
CA LYS A 125 -29.32 -33.58 14.47
C LYS A 125 -29.60 -33.77 15.97
N SER A 126 -30.72 -33.25 16.46
CA SER A 126 -31.20 -33.53 17.82
C SER A 126 -32.70 -33.85 17.78
N ALA A 127 -33.03 -35.03 17.26
CA ALA A 127 -34.29 -35.73 17.50
C ALA A 127 -34.04 -37.22 17.25
#